data_AF-A0A941IRQ2-F1
#
_entry.id   AF-A0A941IRQ2-F1
#
_cell.length_a   1.000
_cell.length_b   1.000
_cell.length_c   1.000
_cell.angle_alpha   90.00
_cell.angle_beta   90.00
_cell.angle_gamma   90.00
#
_symmetry.space_group_name_H-M   'P 1'
#
loop_
_entity.id
_entity.type
_entity.pdbx_description
1 polymer ?
#
loop_
_entity_poly.entity_id
_entity_poly.type
_entity_poly.pdbx_seq_one_letter_code
_entity_poly.pdbx_strand_id
1 'polypeptide(L)'
;MSEKSIDFIHRLVAAFPPLELDYEAHIENNGEVLPHMFLVLDLMPTLVSAYLGDPEYQDVDWLGVLGFLDRELAADPAPGEIRGAILTSFVDNLPGSDQLGYGIHRHLGPNLAEAFWSKFPNG
;
A
#
# COMPACT_ATOMS: atom_id res chain seq x y z
N MET A 1 14.16 10.81 -3.12
CA MET A 1 13.90 9.42 -2.66
C MET A 1 14.97 8.51 -3.27
N SER A 2 15.21 7.30 -2.75
CA SER A 2 16.25 6.44 -3.36
C SER A 2 15.73 5.74 -4.61
N GLU A 3 16.65 5.34 -5.49
CA GLU A 3 16.37 4.53 -6.68
C GLU A 3 15.63 3.23 -6.33
N LYS A 4 15.96 2.62 -5.18
CA LYS A 4 15.35 1.35 -4.73
C LYS A 4 13.86 1.50 -4.39
N SER A 5 13.45 2.60 -3.76
CA SER A 5 12.03 2.82 -3.44
C SER A 5 11.22 3.23 -4.66
N ILE A 6 11.83 3.94 -5.62
CA ILE A 6 11.22 4.25 -6.91
C ILE A 6 11.01 2.95 -7.72
N ASP A 7 12.02 2.09 -7.81
CA ASP A 7 11.91 0.79 -8.49
C ASP A 7 10.84 -0.12 -7.87
N PHE A 8 10.66 -0.04 -6.54
CA PHE A 8 9.57 -0.71 -5.86
C PHE A 8 8.20 -0.24 -6.37
N ILE A 9 7.97 1.07 -6.51
CA ILE A 9 6.72 1.60 -7.08
C ILE A 9 6.53 1.15 -8.53
N HIS A 10 7.57 1.20 -9.35
CA HIS A 10 7.49 0.74 -10.74
C HIS A 10 7.10 -0.74 -10.83
N ARG A 11 7.68 -1.60 -9.99
CA ARG A 11 7.31 -3.03 -9.95
C ARG A 11 5.89 -3.25 -9.45
N LEU A 12 5.42 -2.43 -8.51
CA LEU A 12 4.05 -2.49 -8.04
C LEU A 12 3.07 -2.14 -9.18
N VAL A 13 3.25 -1.00 -9.85
CA VAL A 13 2.36 -0.57 -10.94
C VAL A 13 2.41 -1.55 -12.12
N ALA A 14 3.61 -2.04 -12.48
CA ALA A 14 3.75 -3.06 -13.52
C ALA A 14 3.06 -4.39 -13.18
N ALA A 15 2.95 -4.75 -11.90
CA ALA A 15 2.24 -5.94 -11.45
C ALA A 15 0.72 -5.76 -11.40
N PHE A 16 0.25 -4.52 -11.25
CA PHE A 16 -1.17 -4.17 -11.12
C PHE A 16 -1.51 -2.97 -12.03
N PRO A 17 -1.68 -3.21 -13.36
CA PRO A 17 -1.94 -2.15 -14.34
C PRO A 17 -3.13 -1.22 -14.03
N PRO A 18 -4.21 -1.65 -13.34
CA PRO A 18 -5.27 -0.73 -12.91
C PRO A 18 -4.80 0.44 -12.03
N LEU A 19 -3.60 0.37 -11.44
CA LEU A 19 -3.00 1.46 -10.66
C LEU A 19 -2.28 2.51 -11.54
N GLU A 20 -2.18 2.30 -12.85
CA GLU A 20 -1.46 3.21 -13.76
C GLU A 20 -2.03 4.63 -13.73
N LEU A 21 -3.36 4.77 -13.69
CA LEU A 21 -4.01 6.08 -13.65
C LEU A 21 -3.67 6.86 -12.37
N ASP A 22 -3.72 6.21 -11.21
CA ASP A 22 -3.32 6.81 -9.94
C ASP A 22 -1.82 7.17 -9.94
N TYR A 23 -0.99 6.32 -10.53
CA TYR A 23 0.45 6.55 -10.65
C TYR A 23 0.81 7.73 -11.58
N GLU A 24 0.13 7.86 -12.72
CA GLU A 24 0.30 9.00 -13.63
C GLU A 24 -0.14 10.30 -12.95
N ALA A 25 -1.32 10.30 -12.32
CA ALA A 25 -1.82 11.45 -11.57
C ALA A 25 -0.86 11.84 -10.42
N HIS A 26 -0.29 10.85 -9.72
CA HIS A 26 0.73 11.09 -8.71
C HIS A 26 1.94 11.84 -9.29
N ILE A 27 2.47 11.43 -10.44
CA ILE A 27 3.61 12.10 -11.09
C ILE A 27 3.22 13.50 -11.55
N GLU A 28 2.06 13.68 -12.16
CA GLU A 28 1.59 14.99 -12.63
C GLU A 28 1.47 15.99 -11.47
N ASN A 29 0.96 15.53 -10.32
CA ASN A 29 0.76 16.38 -9.14
C ASN A 29 2.07 16.71 -8.41
N ASN A 30 3.05 15.82 -8.45
CA ASN A 30 4.27 15.95 -7.64
C ASN A 30 5.54 16.29 -8.46
N GLY A 31 5.50 16.14 -9.79
CA GLY A 31 6.64 16.30 -10.69
C GLY A 31 7.65 15.14 -10.67
N GLU A 32 7.53 14.20 -9.73
CA GLU A 32 8.37 13.01 -9.59
C GLU A 32 7.64 11.89 -8.83
N VAL A 33 8.21 10.68 -8.87
CA VAL A 33 7.73 9.55 -8.06
C VAL A 33 8.17 9.75 -6.61
N LEU A 34 7.19 9.89 -5.71
CA LEU A 34 7.40 9.99 -4.27
C LEU A 34 6.79 8.75 -3.61
N PRO A 35 7.58 7.66 -3.38
CA PRO A 35 7.04 6.38 -2.94
C PRO A 35 6.20 6.44 -1.67
N HIS A 36 6.63 7.21 -0.68
CA HIS A 36 5.91 7.38 0.57
C HIS A 36 4.57 8.10 0.40
N MET A 37 4.47 9.05 -0.54
CA MET A 37 3.22 9.74 -0.87
C MET A 37 2.30 8.82 -1.66
N PHE A 38 2.84 8.12 -2.67
CA PHE A 38 2.09 7.15 -3.45
C PHE A 38 1.46 6.07 -2.57
N LEU A 39 2.20 5.54 -1.60
CA LEU A 39 1.67 4.53 -0.68
C LEU A 39 0.52 5.04 0.21
N VAL A 40 0.60 6.29 0.69
CA VAL A 40 -0.35 6.83 1.68
C VAL A 40 -1.54 7.55 1.07
N LEU A 41 -1.32 8.34 0.01
CA LEU A 41 -2.35 9.20 -0.58
C LEU A 41 -3.06 8.55 -1.76
N ASP A 42 -2.39 7.65 -2.48
CA ASP A 42 -2.92 7.09 -3.73
C ASP A 42 -3.27 5.62 -3.52
N LEU A 43 -2.28 4.78 -3.20
CA LEU A 43 -2.46 3.33 -3.08
C LEU A 43 -3.43 2.95 -1.96
N MET A 44 -3.20 3.42 -0.72
CA MET A 44 -4.03 3.01 0.42
C MET A 44 -5.52 3.34 0.20
N PRO A 45 -5.90 4.57 -0.18
CA PRO A 45 -7.30 4.90 -0.48
C PRO A 45 -7.86 4.07 -1.63
N THR A 46 -7.10 3.86 -2.72
CA THR A 46 -7.52 3.00 -3.85
C THR A 46 -7.83 1.57 -3.39
N LEU A 47 -6.98 0.97 -2.54
CA LEU A 47 -7.23 -0.38 -2.02
C LEU A 47 -8.46 -0.44 -1.11
N VAL A 48 -8.68 0.61 -0.29
CA VAL A 48 -9.87 0.68 0.57
C VAL A 48 -11.13 0.83 -0.27
N SER A 49 -11.13 1.67 -1.29
CA SER A 49 -12.26 1.83 -2.21
C SER A 49 -12.56 0.53 -2.97
N ALA A 50 -11.54 -0.13 -3.51
CA ALA A 50 -11.67 -1.43 -4.15
C ALA A 50 -12.23 -2.50 -3.19
N TYR A 51 -11.74 -2.55 -1.94
CA TYR A 51 -12.25 -3.44 -0.90
C TYR A 51 -13.72 -3.17 -0.57
N LEU A 52 -14.14 -1.91 -0.52
CA LEU A 52 -15.52 -1.49 -0.28
C LEU A 52 -16.44 -1.75 -1.48
N GLY A 53 -15.89 -2.19 -2.62
CA GLY A 53 -16.65 -2.49 -3.83
C GLY A 53 -17.02 -1.26 -4.64
N ASP A 54 -16.20 -0.20 -4.58
CA ASP A 54 -16.38 0.98 -5.43
C ASP A 54 -16.30 0.57 -6.91
N PRO A 55 -17.33 0.85 -7.74
CA PRO A 55 -17.32 0.54 -9.17
C PRO A 55 -16.15 1.16 -9.94
N GLU A 56 -15.61 2.30 -9.49
CA GLU A 56 -14.45 2.95 -10.11
C GLU A 56 -13.19 2.09 -10.00
N TYR A 57 -13.05 1.36 -8.88
CA TYR A 57 -11.87 0.54 -8.58
C TYR A 57 -12.15 -0.96 -8.67
N GLN A 58 -13.21 -1.36 -9.36
CA GLN A 58 -13.65 -2.77 -9.45
C GLN A 58 -12.60 -3.69 -10.09
N ASP A 59 -11.76 -3.15 -10.97
CA ASP A 59 -10.72 -3.89 -11.68
C ASP A 59 -9.42 -3.99 -10.87
N VAL A 60 -9.31 -3.27 -9.74
CA VAL A 60 -8.14 -3.34 -8.86
C VAL A 60 -8.17 -4.65 -8.05
N ASP A 61 -7.20 -5.53 -8.30
CA ASP A 61 -6.96 -6.71 -7.47
C ASP A 61 -6.33 -6.33 -6.12
N TRP A 62 -7.13 -5.77 -5.23
CA TRP A 62 -6.67 -5.28 -3.94
C TRP A 62 -6.09 -6.39 -3.04
N LEU A 63 -6.59 -7.63 -3.15
CA LEU A 63 -6.01 -8.78 -2.45
C LEU A 63 -4.62 -9.12 -3.01
N GLY A 64 -4.46 -9.11 -4.34
CA GLY A 64 -3.17 -9.28 -4.99
C GLY A 64 -2.16 -8.23 -4.55
N VAL A 65 -2.57 -6.97 -4.47
CA VAL A 65 -1.72 -5.86 -3.99
C VAL A 65 -1.28 -6.08 -2.54
N LEU A 66 -2.19 -6.41 -1.62
CA LEU A 66 -1.83 -6.72 -0.24
C LEU A 66 -0.82 -7.88 -0.18
N GLY A 67 -1.01 -8.92 -0.99
CA GLY A 67 -0.08 -10.03 -1.09
C GLY A 67 1.29 -9.62 -1.66
N PHE A 68 1.33 -8.66 -2.58
CA PHE A 68 2.58 -8.10 -3.09
C PHE A 68 3.33 -7.33 -2.01
N LEU A 69 2.65 -6.43 -1.29
CA LEU A 69 3.24 -5.65 -0.20
C LEU A 69 3.78 -6.56 0.92
N ASP A 70 3.08 -7.64 1.25
CA ASP A 70 3.53 -8.60 2.27
C ASP A 70 4.85 -9.29 1.88
N ARG A 71 4.98 -9.69 0.61
CA ARG A 71 6.22 -10.30 0.09
C ARG A 71 7.38 -9.32 0.06
N GLU A 72 7.14 -8.08 -0.35
CA GLU A 72 8.16 -7.02 -0.36
C GLU A 72 8.63 -6.69 1.07
N LEU A 73 7.70 -6.63 2.02
CA LEU A 73 8.00 -6.42 3.43
C LEU A 73 8.87 -7.53 4.03
N ALA A 74 8.64 -8.79 3.62
CA ALA A 74 9.42 -9.95 4.04
C ALA A 74 10.80 -10.01 3.36
N ALA A 75 10.90 -9.55 2.11
CA ALA A 75 12.13 -9.59 1.31
C ALA A 75 13.14 -8.49 1.68
N ASP A 76 12.71 -7.43 2.37
CA ASP A 76 13.55 -6.29 2.75
C ASP A 76 13.81 -6.26 4.28
N PRO A 77 14.85 -6.96 4.78
CA PRO A 77 15.13 -7.05 6.22
C PRO A 77 15.55 -5.70 6.81
N ALA A 78 15.37 -5.54 8.13
CA ALA A 78 15.70 -4.30 8.82
C ALA A 78 17.21 -4.02 8.89
N PRO A 79 17.66 -2.74 8.73
CA PRO A 79 16.87 -1.58 8.30
C PRO A 79 16.71 -1.57 6.77
N GLY A 80 15.49 -1.80 6.30
CA GLY A 80 15.14 -1.84 4.88
C GLY A 80 14.33 -0.61 4.49
N GLU A 81 14.69 0.03 3.37
CA GLU A 81 13.98 1.22 2.88
C GLU A 81 12.55 0.91 2.42
N ILE A 82 12.35 -0.19 1.69
CA ILE A 82 11.02 -0.60 1.21
C ILE A 82 10.18 -1.00 2.42
N ARG A 83 10.77 -1.75 3.35
CA ARG A 83 10.14 -2.06 4.64
C ARG A 83 9.73 -0.79 5.37
N GLY A 84 10.62 0.20 5.47
CA GLY A 84 10.32 1.48 6.09
C GLY A 84 9.09 2.14 5.46
N ALA A 85 9.11 2.31 4.13
CA ALA A 85 8.01 2.92 3.39
C ALA A 85 6.67 2.17 3.59
N ILE A 86 6.66 0.84 3.50
CA ILE A 86 5.44 0.04 3.74
C ILE A 86 4.94 0.25 5.17
N LEU A 87 5.83 0.19 6.17
CA LEU A 87 5.42 0.30 7.56
C LEU A 87 4.89 1.70 7.92
N THR A 88 5.49 2.76 7.40
CA THR A 88 5.16 4.14 7.79
C THR A 88 4.13 4.81 6.89
N SER A 89 4.05 4.41 5.63
CA SER A 89 3.16 5.04 4.66
C SER A 89 1.93 4.20 4.35
N PHE A 90 2.03 2.87 4.46
CA PHE A 90 0.88 1.99 4.25
C PHE A 90 0.27 1.50 5.56
N VAL A 91 1.02 0.74 6.37
CA VAL A 91 0.48 0.09 7.59
C VAL A 91 -0.01 1.11 8.63
N ASP A 92 0.73 2.20 8.84
CA ASP A 92 0.34 3.28 9.76
C ASP A 92 -0.92 4.03 9.36
N ASN A 93 -1.32 3.93 8.08
CA ASN A 93 -2.46 4.66 7.53
C ASN A 93 -3.60 3.72 7.13
N LEU A 94 -3.53 2.44 7.51
CA LEU A 94 -4.67 1.55 7.36
C LEU A 94 -5.85 2.05 8.20
N PRO A 95 -7.11 1.89 7.72
CA PRO A 95 -8.27 2.40 8.43
C PRO A 95 -8.37 1.84 9.86
N GLY A 96 -8.63 2.72 10.83
CA GLY A 96 -8.97 2.40 12.22
C GLY A 96 -10.42 1.93 12.40
N SER A 97 -10.78 1.50 13.61
CA SER A 97 -12.08 0.87 13.91
C SER A 97 -13.31 1.78 13.70
N ASP A 98 -13.09 3.09 13.70
CA ASP A 98 -14.08 4.13 13.41
C ASP A 98 -14.11 4.57 11.95
N GLN A 99 -13.21 4.05 11.11
CA GLN A 99 -13.08 4.42 9.70
C GLN A 99 -13.68 3.36 8.77
N LEU A 100 -14.24 3.84 7.65
CA LEU A 100 -14.66 2.95 6.56
C LEU A 100 -13.46 2.16 6.05
N GLY A 101 -13.66 0.87 5.82
CA GLY A 101 -12.60 -0.02 5.37
C GLY A 101 -11.82 -0.72 6.49
N TYR A 102 -12.10 -0.49 7.79
CA TYR A 102 -11.42 -1.16 8.90
C TYR A 102 -11.21 -2.66 8.65
N GLY A 103 -12.23 -3.37 8.14
CA GLY A 103 -12.17 -4.81 7.87
C GLY A 103 -11.05 -5.29 6.93
N ILE A 104 -10.42 -4.40 6.16
CA ILE A 104 -9.32 -4.73 5.26
C ILE A 104 -8.12 -5.37 5.99
N HIS A 105 -7.90 -5.02 7.26
CA HIS A 105 -6.79 -5.59 8.04
C HIS A 105 -6.89 -7.12 8.21
N ARG A 106 -8.09 -7.69 8.07
CA ARG A 106 -8.33 -9.14 8.17
C ARG A 106 -7.79 -9.92 6.97
N HIS A 107 -7.45 -9.22 5.90
CA HIS A 107 -6.94 -9.77 4.65
C HIS A 107 -5.43 -9.58 4.48
N LEU A 108 -4.76 -9.00 5.48
CA LEU A 108 -3.31 -8.82 5.46
C LEU A 108 -2.60 -10.18 5.46
N GLY A 109 -1.52 -10.27 4.69
CA GLY A 109 -0.57 -11.37 4.81
C GLY A 109 0.12 -11.39 6.18
N PRO A 110 0.85 -12.47 6.52
CA PRO A 110 1.39 -12.68 7.86
C PRO A 110 2.34 -11.55 8.31
N ASN A 111 3.15 -10.99 7.41
CA ASN A 111 4.13 -9.97 7.76
C ASN A 111 3.47 -8.60 7.97
N LEU A 112 2.50 -8.26 7.12
CA LEU A 112 1.70 -7.04 7.26
C LEU A 112 0.78 -7.11 8.48
N ALA A 113 0.17 -8.27 8.75
CA ALA A 113 -0.66 -8.47 9.93
C ALA A 113 0.16 -8.34 11.21
N GLU A 114 1.34 -8.98 11.28
CA GLU A 114 2.25 -8.81 12.41
C GLU A 114 2.63 -7.34 12.62
N ALA A 115 2.98 -6.64 11.54
CA ALA A 115 3.30 -5.22 11.58
C ALA A 115 2.11 -4.37 12.08
N PHE A 116 0.91 -4.62 11.58
CA PHE A 116 -0.31 -3.91 11.98
C PHE A 116 -0.61 -4.12 13.48
N TRP A 117 -0.66 -5.37 13.95
CA TRP A 117 -0.98 -5.67 15.34
C TRP A 117 0.12 -5.27 16.33
N SER A 118 1.38 -5.21 15.90
CA SER A 118 2.47 -4.65 16.72
C SER A 118 2.25 -3.18 17.06
N LYS A 119 1.53 -2.45 16.20
CA LYS A 119 1.21 -1.02 16.38
C LYS A 119 -0.15 -0.79 17.03
N PHE A 120 -1.10 -1.69 16.84
CA PHE A 120 -2.43 -1.65 17.44
C PHE A 120 -2.69 -2.83 18.39
N PRO A 121 -1.94 -2.95 19.52
CA PRO A 121 -1.98 -4.14 20.37
C PRO A 121 -3.32 -4.41 21.06
N ASN A 122 -4.28 -3.47 21.04
CA ASN A 122 -5.54 -3.55 21.78
C ASN A 122 -6.81 -3.58 20.91
N GLY A 123 -6.70 -3.54 19.58
CA GLY A 123 -7.86 -3.48 18.68
C GLY A 123 -8.51 -2.10 18.58
#